data_AF-A0A937NWB8-F1
#
_entry.id   AF-A0A937NWB8-F1
#
_cell.length_a   1.000
_cell.length_b   1.000
_cell.length_c   1.000
_cell.angle_alpha   90.00
_cell.angle_beta   90.00
_cell.angle_gamma   90.00
#
_symmetry.space_group_name_H-M   'P 1'
#
loop_
_entity.id
_entity.type
_entity.pdbx_description
1 polymer ?
#
loop_
_entity_poly.entity_id
_entity_poly.type
_entity_poly.pdbx_seq_one_letter_code
_entity_poly.pdbx_strand_id
1 'polypeptide(L)'
;MDGIRCSSDSLADTLKGRRQRSGGQCSICIRCNPDVDFKTLSGVMNQATAVGIWDISLQVEGHSEPVDCSRPAVDEFQEVYELQDVHEDTPQDMVHITVSAKILSVNGSGCALSELNGKLKGKTGTAVVMARADASAGQIHEILSTCKSRSLQACLFGRD
;
A
#
# COMPACT_ATOMS: atom_id res chain seq x y z
N MET A 1 -16.30 -13.89 -13.12
CA MET A 1 -15.07 -14.65 -12.86
C MET A 1 -15.32 -15.49 -11.63
N ASP A 2 -15.22 -16.82 -11.74
CA ASP A 2 -15.35 -17.73 -10.60
C ASP A 2 -14.06 -17.69 -9.78
N GLY A 3 -14.12 -17.10 -8.59
CA GLY A 3 -13.01 -17.09 -7.64
C GLY A 3 -12.73 -18.49 -7.09
N ILE A 4 -11.47 -18.78 -6.75
CA ILE A 4 -11.14 -19.97 -5.96
C ILE A 4 -11.26 -19.62 -4.48
N ARG A 5 -12.11 -20.35 -3.76
CA ARG A 5 -12.17 -20.23 -2.30
C ARG A 5 -10.97 -20.96 -1.69
N CYS A 6 -10.17 -20.25 -0.91
CA CYS A 6 -9.06 -20.80 -0.14
C CYS A 6 -9.10 -20.25 1.30
N SER A 7 -8.32 -20.88 2.18
CA SER A 7 -8.09 -20.41 3.55
C SER A 7 -6.81 -19.58 3.60
N SER A 8 -6.59 -18.83 4.68
CA SER A 8 -5.34 -18.09 4.89
C SER A 8 -4.10 -18.98 4.84
N ASP A 9 -4.21 -20.24 5.28
CA ASP A 9 -3.10 -21.20 5.32
C ASP A 9 -2.75 -21.75 3.92
N SER A 10 -3.73 -21.77 3.02
CA SER A 10 -3.58 -22.31 1.66
C SER A 10 -3.47 -21.24 0.57
N LEU A 11 -3.51 -19.96 0.96
CA LEU A 11 -3.47 -18.83 0.04
C LEU A 11 -2.13 -18.78 -0.71
N ALA A 12 -0.99 -18.88 -0.01
CA ALA A 12 0.34 -18.91 -0.63
C ALA A 12 0.48 -20.04 -1.67
N ASP A 13 0.06 -21.26 -1.34
CA ASP A 13 0.09 -22.39 -2.28
C ASP A 13 -0.83 -22.17 -3.49
N THR A 14 -2.01 -21.59 -3.25
CA THR A 14 -2.96 -21.25 -4.32
C THR A 14 -2.35 -20.22 -5.27
N LEU A 15 -1.73 -19.16 -4.74
CA LEU A 15 -1.05 -18.12 -5.51
C LEU A 15 0.15 -18.67 -6.28
N LYS A 16 0.97 -19.52 -5.64
CA LYS A 16 2.10 -20.21 -6.27
C LYS A 16 1.65 -21.06 -7.46
N GLY A 17 0.59 -21.86 -7.28
CA GLY A 17 0.03 -22.69 -8.35
C GLY A 17 -0.61 -21.86 -9.47
N ARG A 18 -1.10 -20.65 -9.19
CA ARG A 18 -1.57 -19.71 -10.23
C ARG A 18 -0.41 -19.12 -11.02
N ARG A 19 0.61 -18.61 -10.34
CA ARG A 19 1.80 -18.03 -10.97
C ARG A 19 2.55 -19.02 -11.87
N GLN A 20 2.66 -20.28 -11.46
CA GLN A 20 3.26 -21.33 -12.29
C GLN A 20 2.48 -21.57 -13.59
N ARG A 21 1.14 -21.57 -13.51
CA ARG A 21 0.26 -21.76 -14.68
C ARG A 21 0.23 -20.55 -15.61
N SER A 22 0.53 -19.35 -15.11
CA SER A 22 0.57 -18.11 -15.88
C SER A 22 1.96 -17.75 -16.42
N GLY A 23 2.94 -18.67 -16.37
CA GLY A 23 4.28 -18.42 -16.90
C GLY A 23 5.07 -17.38 -16.10
N GLY A 24 4.75 -17.20 -14.82
CA GLY A 24 5.45 -16.27 -13.93
C GLY A 24 4.87 -14.85 -13.88
N GLN A 25 4.06 -14.46 -14.86
CA GLN A 25 3.34 -13.18 -14.86
C GLN A 25 2.00 -13.35 -14.13
N CYS A 26 1.87 -12.75 -12.96
CA CYS A 26 0.65 -12.79 -12.18
C CYS A 26 0.50 -11.45 -11.45
N SER A 27 -0.68 -10.85 -11.55
CA SER A 27 -1.11 -9.74 -10.71
C SER A 27 -2.29 -10.19 -9.85
N ILE A 28 -2.49 -9.54 -8.71
CA ILE A 28 -3.64 -9.80 -7.84
C ILE A 28 -4.40 -8.50 -7.56
N CYS A 29 -5.72 -8.64 -7.44
CA CYS A 29 -6.60 -7.59 -6.97
C CYS A 29 -7.27 -8.07 -5.68
N ILE A 30 -6.92 -7.46 -4.55
CA ILE A 30 -7.52 -7.72 -3.25
C ILE A 30 -8.83 -6.93 -3.19
N ARG A 31 -9.95 -7.65 -3.11
CA ARG A 31 -11.29 -7.06 -2.95
C ARG A 31 -11.77 -7.25 -1.52
N CYS A 32 -12.14 -6.17 -0.85
CA CYS A 32 -12.56 -6.24 0.56
C CYS A 32 -13.56 -5.14 0.96
N ASN A 33 -14.16 -5.31 2.13
CA ASN A 33 -14.96 -4.27 2.78
C ASN A 33 -14.06 -3.12 3.27
N PRO A 34 -14.58 -1.89 3.41
CA PRO A 34 -13.80 -0.74 3.89
C PRO A 34 -13.26 -0.90 5.31
N ASP A 35 -13.93 -1.71 6.14
CA ASP A 35 -13.59 -1.90 7.54
C ASP A 35 -12.51 -2.96 7.79
N VAL A 36 -12.03 -3.64 6.75
CA VAL A 36 -10.93 -4.61 6.90
C VAL A 36 -9.67 -3.87 7.36
N ASP A 37 -9.06 -4.36 8.44
CA ASP A 37 -7.85 -3.75 8.98
C ASP A 37 -6.62 -4.03 8.11
N PHE A 38 -5.61 -3.16 8.26
CA PHE A 38 -4.39 -3.28 7.50
C PHE A 38 -3.56 -4.51 7.90
N LYS A 39 -3.69 -5.01 9.13
CA LYS A 39 -3.06 -6.28 9.52
C LYS A 39 -3.51 -7.44 8.63
N THR A 40 -4.81 -7.51 8.34
CA THR A 40 -5.38 -8.53 7.47
C THR A 40 -4.96 -8.32 6.02
N LEU A 41 -5.04 -7.08 5.51
CA LEU A 41 -4.57 -6.74 4.16
C LEU A 41 -3.09 -7.06 3.96
N SER A 42 -2.24 -6.61 4.88
CA SER A 42 -0.79 -6.85 4.84
C SER A 42 -0.47 -8.34 4.92
N GLY A 43 -1.25 -9.15 5.63
CA GLY A 43 -1.13 -10.61 5.61
C GLY A 43 -1.29 -11.20 4.22
N VAL A 44 -2.32 -10.76 3.46
CA VAL A 44 -2.55 -11.20 2.07
C VAL A 44 -1.42 -10.72 1.15
N MET A 45 -1.03 -9.44 1.27
CA MET A 45 0.06 -8.87 0.49
C MET A 45 1.37 -9.61 0.71
N ASN A 46 1.74 -9.88 1.97
CA ASN A 46 2.97 -10.57 2.33
C ASN A 46 3.02 -11.99 1.76
N GLN A 47 1.88 -12.70 1.75
CA GLN A 47 1.81 -14.02 1.13
C GLN A 47 1.98 -13.97 -0.40
N ALA A 48 1.43 -12.94 -1.05
CA ALA A 48 1.61 -12.73 -2.49
C ALA A 48 3.07 -12.40 -2.84
N THR A 49 3.70 -11.49 -2.09
CA THR A 49 5.11 -11.14 -2.31
C THR A 49 6.04 -12.32 -2.02
N ALA A 50 5.74 -13.14 -1.01
CA ALA A 50 6.54 -14.34 -0.69
C ALA A 50 6.58 -15.37 -1.82
N VAL A 51 5.59 -15.39 -2.71
CA VAL A 51 5.57 -16.26 -3.90
C VAL A 51 6.00 -15.54 -5.19
N GLY A 52 6.49 -14.31 -5.07
CA GLY A 52 7.02 -13.49 -6.16
C GLY A 52 5.95 -12.76 -6.99
N ILE A 53 4.81 -12.45 -6.40
CA ILE A 53 3.77 -11.59 -6.99
C ILE A 53 3.91 -10.19 -6.39
N TRP A 54 4.26 -9.22 -7.23
CA TRP A 54 4.56 -7.85 -6.80
C TRP A 54 3.53 -6.82 -7.29
N ASP A 55 2.83 -7.12 -8.39
CA ASP A 55 1.72 -6.33 -8.91
C ASP A 55 0.44 -6.62 -8.11
N ILE A 56 0.16 -5.76 -7.13
CA ILE A 56 -0.92 -5.91 -6.16
C ILE A 56 -1.77 -4.64 -6.17
N SER A 57 -3.05 -4.80 -6.48
CA SER A 57 -4.05 -3.73 -6.38
C SER A 57 -5.07 -3.99 -5.27
N LEU A 58 -5.59 -2.91 -4.69
CA LEU A 58 -6.65 -2.93 -3.68
C LEU A 58 -7.93 -2.30 -4.25
N GLN A 59 -9.04 -3.02 -4.16
CA GLN A 59 -10.37 -2.53 -4.49
C GLN A 59 -11.28 -2.66 -3.27
N VAL A 60 -11.74 -1.53 -2.75
CA VAL A 60 -12.63 -1.46 -1.59
C VAL A 60 -14.09 -1.35 -2.05
N GLU A 61 -14.99 -2.08 -1.39
CA GLU A 61 -16.43 -1.97 -1.65
C GLU A 61 -16.92 -0.52 -1.53
N GLY A 62 -17.77 -0.08 -2.48
CA GLY A 62 -18.21 1.31 -2.57
C GLY A 62 -17.29 2.23 -3.37
N HIS A 63 -16.04 1.81 -3.67
CA HIS A 63 -15.12 2.54 -4.53
C HIS A 63 -15.08 1.92 -5.94
N SER A 64 -15.11 2.77 -6.98
CA SER A 64 -15.21 2.34 -8.37
C SER A 64 -13.91 1.77 -8.92
N GLU A 65 -12.76 2.29 -8.49
CA GLU A 65 -11.46 1.95 -9.07
C GLU A 65 -10.52 1.23 -8.08
N PRO A 66 -9.78 0.22 -8.54
CA PRO A 66 -8.66 -0.32 -7.78
C PRO A 66 -7.52 0.72 -7.70
N VAL A 67 -6.83 0.75 -6.56
CA VAL A 67 -5.60 1.51 -6.35
C VAL A 67 -4.40 0.57 -6.30
N ASP A 68 -3.27 1.03 -6.81
CA ASP A 68 -2.02 0.29 -6.70
C ASP A 68 -1.52 0.33 -5.25
N CYS A 69 -1.22 -0.84 -4.69
CA CYS A 69 -0.60 -0.98 -3.38
C CYS A 69 0.67 -1.84 -3.44
N SER A 70 1.20 -2.03 -4.66
CA SER A 70 2.46 -2.70 -4.90
C SER A 70 3.56 -2.06 -4.07
N ARG A 71 4.37 -2.90 -3.43
CA ARG A 71 5.56 -2.42 -2.73
C ARG A 71 6.68 -2.32 -3.76
N PRO A 72 7.42 -1.20 -3.82
CA PRO A 72 8.65 -1.16 -4.60
C PRO A 72 9.56 -2.30 -4.13
N ALA A 73 10.33 -2.87 -5.06
CA ALA A 73 11.30 -3.89 -4.71
C ALA A 73 12.21 -3.34 -3.60
N VAL A 74 12.43 -4.15 -2.56
CA VAL A 74 13.12 -3.73 -1.32
C VAL A 74 14.49 -3.12 -1.62
N ASP A 75 15.17 -3.57 -2.68
CA ASP A 75 16.47 -3.06 -3.13
C ASP A 75 16.47 -1.56 -3.46
N GLU A 76 15.36 -0.96 -3.90
CA GLU A 76 15.28 0.48 -4.23
C GLU A 76 14.97 1.35 -3.00
N PHE A 77 14.51 0.76 -1.89
CA PHE A 77 14.09 1.49 -0.69
C PHE A 77 14.96 1.23 0.54
N GLN A 78 15.70 0.12 0.60
CA GLN A 78 16.71 -0.11 1.62
C GLN A 78 17.79 0.97 1.55
N GLU A 79 18.19 1.41 0.35
CA GLU A 79 19.09 2.55 0.20
C GLU A 79 18.51 3.85 0.79
N VAL A 80 17.19 4.07 0.70
CA VAL A 80 16.52 5.28 1.24
C VAL A 80 16.47 5.30 2.76
N TYR A 81 16.42 4.14 3.43
CA TYR A 81 16.35 4.03 4.89
C TYR A 81 17.71 3.74 5.56
N GLU A 82 18.63 3.04 4.90
CA GLU A 82 20.00 2.81 5.40
C GLU A 82 20.89 4.06 5.28
N LEU A 83 20.49 5.06 4.50
CA LEU A 83 21.15 6.37 4.44
C LEU A 83 20.72 7.34 5.56
N GLN A 84 19.81 6.98 6.46
CA GLN A 84 19.39 7.88 7.55
C GLN A 84 20.45 8.08 8.66
N ASP A 85 21.58 7.36 8.62
CA ASP A 85 22.76 7.64 9.45
C ASP A 85 23.82 8.53 8.75
N VAL A 86 23.57 8.99 7.51
CA VAL A 86 24.50 9.86 6.77
C VAL A 86 23.75 11.00 6.06
N HIS A 87 23.81 12.19 6.65
CA HIS A 87 23.52 13.53 6.08
C HIS A 87 22.06 14.02 6.04
N GLU A 88 21.92 15.28 6.49
CA GLU A 88 20.74 16.15 6.49
C GLU A 88 20.30 16.57 5.08
N ASP A 89 20.04 15.64 4.17
CA ASP A 89 19.41 15.92 2.88
C ASP A 89 18.44 14.79 2.54
N THR A 90 17.37 14.65 3.34
CA THR A 90 16.18 13.95 2.84
C THR A 90 15.76 14.61 1.52
N PRO A 91 15.63 13.87 0.41
CA PRO A 91 15.20 14.44 -0.85
C PRO A 91 13.90 15.22 -0.63
N GLN A 92 13.92 16.51 -0.95
CA GLN A 92 12.84 17.47 -0.64
C GLN A 92 11.48 17.12 -1.27
N ASP A 93 11.43 16.07 -2.08
CA ASP A 93 10.28 15.58 -2.85
C ASP A 93 9.60 14.34 -2.24
N MET A 94 9.95 13.94 -1.00
CA MET A 94 9.29 12.83 -0.32
C MET A 94 8.16 13.29 0.61
N VAL A 95 7.00 12.66 0.50
CA VAL A 95 5.86 12.91 1.39
C VAL A 95 5.64 11.71 2.30
N HIS A 96 5.80 11.88 3.61
CA HIS A 96 5.55 10.84 4.60
C HIS A 96 4.12 10.92 5.10
N ILE A 97 3.33 9.88 4.85
CA ILE A 97 1.95 9.76 5.32
C ILE A 97 1.89 8.64 6.35
N THR A 98 1.48 8.93 7.59
CA THR A 98 1.20 7.89 8.58
C THR A 98 -0.30 7.76 8.78
N VAL A 99 -0.83 6.54 8.76
CA VAL A 99 -2.26 6.28 8.95
C VAL A 99 -2.51 5.16 9.97
N SER A 100 -3.53 5.34 10.80
CA SER A 100 -4.08 4.39 11.77
C SER A 100 -5.59 4.66 11.92
N ALA A 101 -6.29 3.87 12.73
CA ALA A 101 -7.72 4.09 12.98
C ALA A 101 -8.05 5.51 13.49
N LYS A 102 -7.13 6.13 14.25
CA LYS A 102 -7.36 7.42 14.93
C LYS A 102 -6.52 8.58 14.42
N ILE A 103 -5.42 8.29 13.75
CA ILE A 103 -4.41 9.28 13.39
C ILE A 103 -4.13 9.18 11.90
N LEU A 104 -4.21 10.32 11.24
CA LEU A 104 -3.63 10.56 9.93
C LEU A 104 -2.67 11.74 10.07
N SER A 105 -1.44 11.60 9.58
CA SER A 105 -0.47 12.70 9.53
C SER A 105 0.27 12.73 8.21
N VAL A 106 0.60 13.94 7.75
CA VAL A 106 1.41 14.21 6.56
C VAL A 106 2.63 15.00 7.00
N ASN A 107 3.83 14.47 6.76
CA ASN A 107 5.11 15.00 7.22
C ASN A 107 5.09 15.34 8.73
N GLY A 108 4.53 14.44 9.54
CA GLY A 108 4.41 14.60 11.00
C GLY A 108 3.29 15.53 11.47
N SER A 109 2.63 16.25 10.57
CA SER A 109 1.49 17.13 10.91
C SER A 109 0.18 16.37 10.83
N GLY A 110 -0.58 16.29 11.93
CA GLY A 110 -1.91 15.68 11.94
C GLY A 110 -2.89 16.38 10.99
N CYS A 111 -3.74 15.60 10.32
CA CYS A 111 -4.82 16.13 9.49
C CYS A 111 -6.02 15.17 9.42
N ALA A 112 -7.19 15.68 9.08
CA ALA A 112 -8.33 14.84 8.73
C ALA A 112 -8.16 14.25 7.31
N LEU A 113 -8.82 13.13 7.02
CA LEU A 113 -8.78 12.51 5.70
C LEU A 113 -9.32 13.45 4.62
N SER A 114 -10.38 14.21 4.94
CA SER A 114 -10.94 15.27 4.09
C SER A 114 -9.96 16.41 3.75
N GLU A 115 -8.89 16.59 4.54
CA GLU A 115 -7.88 17.63 4.34
C GLU A 115 -6.68 17.14 3.53
N LEU A 116 -6.53 15.82 3.34
CA LEU A 116 -5.38 15.21 2.69
C LEU A 116 -5.13 15.79 1.29
N ASN A 117 -6.19 15.95 0.52
CA ASN A 117 -6.12 16.53 -0.83
C ASN A 117 -5.52 17.95 -0.83
N GLY A 118 -5.79 18.75 0.21
CA GLY A 118 -5.20 20.07 0.39
C GLY A 118 -3.73 20.00 0.81
N LYS A 119 -3.38 19.06 1.71
CA LYS A 119 -2.00 18.84 2.17
C LYS A 119 -1.06 18.33 1.07
N LEU A 120 -1.58 17.55 0.13
CA LEU A 120 -0.83 17.03 -1.02
C LEU A 120 -0.81 18.00 -2.22
N LYS A 121 -1.51 19.14 -2.14
CA LYS A 121 -1.55 20.11 -3.25
C LYS A 121 -0.17 20.71 -3.50
N GLY A 122 0.30 20.60 -4.75
CA GLY A 122 1.60 21.13 -5.17
C GLY A 122 2.79 20.27 -4.73
N LYS A 123 2.56 19.11 -4.12
CA LYS A 123 3.60 18.10 -3.87
C LYS A 123 3.81 17.26 -5.13
N THR A 124 5.07 16.92 -5.39
CA THR A 124 5.51 16.04 -6.48
C THR A 124 6.42 14.96 -5.89
N GLY A 125 6.66 13.88 -6.64
CA GLY A 125 7.56 12.80 -6.22
C GLY A 125 6.84 11.63 -5.55
N THR A 126 7.45 11.11 -4.49
CA THR A 126 7.07 9.82 -3.89
C THR A 126 6.39 10.01 -2.54
N ALA A 127 5.21 9.41 -2.36
CA ALA A 127 4.49 9.36 -1.11
C ALA A 127 4.74 8.03 -0.39
N VAL A 128 5.44 8.07 0.73
CA VAL A 128 5.67 6.92 1.61
C VAL A 128 4.51 6.83 2.58
N VAL A 129 3.62 5.85 2.35
CA VAL A 129 2.43 5.62 3.19
C VAL A 129 2.75 4.53 4.20
N MET A 130 2.92 4.92 5.46
CA MET A 130 3.12 4.04 6.60
C MET A 130 1.77 3.76 7.27
N ALA A 131 1.20 2.59 6.99
CA ALA A 131 -0.05 2.16 7.61
C ALA A 131 0.23 1.34 8.87
N ARG A 132 -0.43 1.69 9.98
CA ARG A 132 -0.45 0.88 11.19
C ARG A 132 -1.43 -0.27 11.04
N ALA A 133 -1.22 -1.32 11.83
CA ALA A 133 -2.04 -2.53 11.81
C ALA A 133 -3.56 -2.29 11.91
N ASP A 134 -3.98 -1.21 12.58
CA ASP A 134 -5.37 -0.84 12.82
C ASP A 134 -5.96 0.14 11.78
N ALA A 135 -5.19 0.61 10.80
CA ALA A 135 -5.71 1.43 9.72
C ALA A 135 -6.74 0.64 8.90
N SER A 136 -7.85 1.27 8.48
CA SER A 136 -8.85 0.59 7.67
C SER A 136 -8.50 0.59 6.19
N ALA A 137 -8.98 -0.42 5.46
CA ALA A 137 -8.84 -0.53 4.01
C ALA A 137 -9.39 0.71 3.29
N GLY A 138 -10.52 1.25 3.76
CA GLY A 138 -11.11 2.48 3.23
C GLY A 138 -10.17 3.69 3.36
N GLN A 139 -9.54 3.89 4.53
CA GLN A 139 -8.57 4.97 4.73
C GLN A 139 -7.36 4.81 3.81
N ILE A 140 -6.82 3.59 3.69
CA ILE A 140 -5.68 3.29 2.82
C ILE A 140 -6.04 3.56 1.36
N HIS A 141 -7.20 3.09 0.91
CA HIS A 141 -7.68 3.32 -0.45
C HIS A 141 -7.80 4.81 -0.77
N GLU A 142 -8.42 5.58 0.12
CA GLU A 142 -8.59 7.03 -0.07
C GLU A 142 -7.24 7.75 -0.13
N ILE A 143 -6.27 7.36 0.71
CA ILE A 143 -4.91 7.93 0.68
C ILE A 143 -4.22 7.63 -0.66
N LEU A 144 -4.17 6.36 -1.07
CA LEU A 144 -3.50 5.95 -2.31
C LEU A 144 -4.17 6.56 -3.54
N SER A 145 -5.51 6.61 -3.55
CA SER A 145 -6.29 7.26 -4.61
C SER A 145 -5.98 8.76 -4.68
N THR A 146 -5.88 9.43 -3.53
CA THR A 146 -5.53 10.85 -3.47
C THR A 146 -4.11 11.07 -4.01
N CYS A 147 -3.14 10.24 -3.62
CA CYS A 147 -1.78 10.30 -4.16
C CYS A 147 -1.77 10.14 -5.69
N LYS A 148 -2.47 9.12 -6.22
CA LYS A 148 -2.61 8.89 -7.67
C LYS A 148 -3.21 10.10 -8.39
N SER A 149 -4.27 10.71 -7.83
CA SER A 149 -4.91 11.90 -8.41
C SER A 149 -3.99 13.14 -8.43
N ARG A 150 -2.92 13.13 -7.63
CA ARG A 150 -1.91 14.19 -7.54
C ARG A 150 -0.62 13.83 -8.28
N SER A 151 -0.62 12.76 -9.07
CA SER A 151 0.57 12.25 -9.76
C SER A 151 1.73 11.95 -8.80
N LEU A 152 1.42 11.61 -7.55
CA LEU A 152 2.40 11.11 -6.59
C LEU A 152 2.52 9.60 -6.72
N GLN A 153 3.73 9.10 -6.81
CA GLN A 153 4.00 7.67 -6.74
C GLN A 153 3.86 7.24 -5.28
N ALA A 154 2.83 6.46 -4.95
CA ALA A 154 2.61 6.01 -3.58
C ALA A 154 3.24 4.64 -3.33
N CYS A 155 3.88 4.47 -2.17
CA CYS A 155 4.45 3.21 -1.72
C CYS A 155 3.88 2.87 -0.34
N LEU A 156 3.27 1.69 -0.20
CA LEU A 156 2.56 1.28 1.02
C LEU A 156 3.41 0.35 1.90
N PHE A 157 3.71 0.79 3.11
CA PHE A 157 4.54 0.05 4.07
C PHE A 157 3.77 -0.32 5.34
N GLY A 158 4.13 -1.51 5.87
CA GLY A 158 3.83 -1.91 7.24
C GLY A 158 4.64 -1.10 8.24
N ARG A 159 3.99 -0.48 9.22
CA ARG A 159 4.66 -0.01 10.43
C ARG A 159 4.32 -0.96 11.57
N ASP A 160 5.31 -1.76 11.97
CA ASP A 160 5.24 -2.62 13.16
C ASP A 160 5.05 -1.79 14.44
#